data_AF-A0A660LYJ8-F1
#
_entry.id   AF-A0A660LYJ8-F1
#
_cell.length_a   1.000
_cell.length_b   1.000
_cell.length_c   1.000
_cell.angle_alpha   90.00
_cell.angle_beta   90.00
_cell.angle_gamma   90.00
#
_symmetry.space_group_name_H-M   'P 1'
#
loop_
_entity.id
_entity.type
_entity.pdbx_description
1 polymer ?
#
loop_
_entity_poly.entity_id
_entity_poly.type
_entity_poly.pdbx_seq_one_letter_code
_entity_poly.pdbx_strand_id
1 'polypeptide(L)'
;LNSVPAAIVFGIYFVIYQQIENNVISPTIQSKRIELSPLMVLMAVTVGLYMFGVVGGIISIPIAGCIKVLAAEYVKVEHHEEPVITKPTMLARIVKQIHRKERKQKED
;
A
#
# COMPACT_ATOMS: atom_id res chain seq x y z
N LEU A 1 10.96 30.66 -36.07
CA LEU A 1 9.51 30.52 -36.30
C LEU A 1 8.86 30.10 -34.99
N ASN A 2 7.95 30.91 -34.44
CA ASN A 2 7.09 30.48 -33.34
C ASN A 2 6.02 29.55 -33.91
N SER A 3 6.33 28.25 -33.94
CA SER A 3 5.43 27.25 -34.49
C SER A 3 4.34 26.95 -33.46
N VAL A 4 3.32 27.81 -33.39
CA VAL A 4 2.07 27.57 -32.64
C VAL A 4 1.56 26.12 -32.83
N PRO A 5 1.63 25.50 -34.02
CA PRO A 5 1.29 24.09 -34.18
C PRO A 5 2.18 23.13 -33.37
N ALA A 6 3.47 23.39 -33.25
CA ALA A 6 4.38 22.57 -32.44
C ALA A 6 4.07 22.70 -30.94
N ALA A 7 3.70 23.90 -30.47
CA ALA A 7 3.27 24.11 -29.09
C ALA A 7 1.96 23.36 -28.78
N ILE A 8 1.02 23.32 -29.73
CA ILE A 8 -0.23 22.55 -29.60
C ILE A 8 0.06 21.05 -29.55
N VAL A 9 0.87 20.53 -30.47
CA VAL A 9 1.25 19.11 -30.51
C VAL A 9 1.97 18.70 -29.22
N PHE A 10 2.91 19.52 -28.75
CA PHE A 10 3.60 19.27 -27.49
C PHE A 10 2.66 19.31 -26.28
N GLY A 11 1.72 20.28 -26.24
CA GLY A 11 0.72 20.37 -25.17
C GLY A 11 -0.17 19.13 -25.11
N ILE A 12 -0.63 18.63 -26.26
CA ILE A 12 -1.43 17.40 -26.34
C ILE A 12 -0.62 16.20 -25.84
N TYR A 13 0.62 16.05 -26.31
CA TYR A 13 1.53 14.99 -25.85
C TYR A 13 1.73 15.06 -24.32
N PHE A 14 1.99 16.25 -23.78
CA PHE A 14 2.23 16.45 -22.36
C PHE A 14 1.01 16.09 -21.51
N VAL A 15 -0.20 16.49 -21.95
CA VAL A 15 -1.44 16.12 -21.26
C VAL A 15 -1.64 14.61 -21.27
N ILE A 16 -1.42 13.93 -22.40
CA ILE A 16 -1.54 12.47 -22.49
C ILE A 16 -0.53 11.79 -21.56
N TYR A 17 0.73 12.25 -21.58
CA TYR A 17 1.77 11.73 -20.70
C TYR A 17 1.38 11.90 -19.22
N GLN A 18 0.92 13.10 -18.83
CA GLN A 18 0.45 13.38 -17.48
C GLN A 18 -0.74 12.51 -17.07
N GLN A 19 -1.67 12.22 -17.98
CA GLN A 19 -2.78 11.32 -17.67
C GLN A 19 -2.32 9.89 -17.40
N ILE A 20 -1.36 9.38 -18.18
CA ILE A 20 -0.77 8.06 -17.95
C ILE A 20 -0.01 8.02 -16.61
N GLU A 21 0.77 9.06 -16.34
CA GLU A 21 1.53 9.18 -15.09
C GLU A 21 0.59 9.20 -13.87
N ASN A 22 -0.39 10.10 -13.87
CA ASN A 22 -1.25 10.34 -12.73
C ASN A 22 -2.26 9.20 -12.49
N ASN A 23 -2.72 8.54 -13.55
CA ASN A 23 -3.79 7.55 -13.45
C ASN A 23 -3.32 6.09 -13.42
N VAL A 24 -2.09 5.79 -13.87
CA VAL A 24 -1.57 4.41 -13.93
C VAL A 24 -0.27 4.27 -13.16
N ILE A 25 0.75 5.03 -13.53
CA ILE A 25 2.10 4.85 -12.99
C ILE A 25 2.12 5.21 -11.49
N SER A 26 1.57 6.38 -11.16
CA SER A 26 1.52 6.90 -9.80
C SER A 26 0.76 5.97 -8.84
N PRO A 27 -0.47 5.51 -9.11
CA PRO A 27 -1.16 4.58 -8.21
C PRO A 27 -0.53 3.18 -8.17
N THR A 28 0.06 2.68 -9.26
CA THR A 28 0.77 1.38 -9.24
C THR A 28 1.99 1.43 -8.33
N ILE A 29 2.76 2.52 -8.35
CA ILE A 29 3.93 2.68 -7.49
C ILE A 29 3.53 3.01 -6.05
N GLN A 30 2.49 3.83 -5.85
CA GLN A 30 2.05 4.35 -4.54
C GLN A 30 0.92 3.55 -3.89
N SER A 31 0.64 2.33 -4.35
CA SER A 31 -0.54 1.49 -4.04
C SER A 31 -0.86 1.20 -2.55
N LYS A 32 -0.05 1.67 -1.60
CA LYS A 32 -0.31 1.48 -0.16
C LYS A 32 -1.56 2.26 0.26
N ARG A 33 -2.69 1.56 0.38
CA ARG A 33 -3.93 2.13 0.89
C ARG A 33 -3.86 2.32 2.40
N ILE A 34 -4.05 3.55 2.86
CA ILE A 34 -4.21 3.87 4.28
C ILE A 34 -5.69 3.74 4.62
N GLU A 35 -6.07 2.64 5.27
CA GLU A 35 -7.44 2.45 5.72
C GLU A 35 -7.68 3.19 7.03
N LEU A 36 -8.35 4.34 7.00
CA LEU A 36 -8.78 5.06 8.19
C LEU A 36 -10.19 4.64 8.58
N SER A 37 -10.42 4.30 9.85
CA SER A 37 -11.77 4.02 10.32
C SER A 37 -12.62 5.30 10.32
N PRO A 38 -13.93 5.23 10.00
CA PRO A 38 -14.80 6.41 10.03
C PRO A 38 -14.79 7.14 11.37
N LEU A 39 -14.66 6.39 12.46
CA LEU A 39 -14.56 6.94 13.81
C LEU A 39 -13.29 7.77 14.00
N MET A 40 -12.14 7.32 13.50
CA MET A 40 -10.88 8.06 13.60
C MET A 40 -10.94 9.36 12.80
N VAL A 41 -11.55 9.34 11.61
CA VAL A 41 -11.76 10.54 10.80
C VAL A 41 -12.66 11.53 11.52
N LEU A 42 -13.79 11.08 12.08
CA LEU A 42 -14.71 11.92 12.85
C LEU A 42 -13.99 12.59 14.03
N MET A 43 -13.22 11.81 14.81
CA MET A 43 -12.46 12.32 15.95
C MET A 43 -11.43 13.36 15.51
N ALA A 44 -10.64 13.07 14.48
CA ALA A 44 -9.62 13.98 13.96
C ALA A 44 -10.22 15.29 13.45
N VAL A 45 -11.26 15.22 12.62
CA VAL A 45 -11.94 16.40 12.08
C VAL A 45 -12.56 17.24 13.19
N THR A 46 -13.17 16.60 14.19
CA THR A 46 -13.73 17.31 15.36
C THR A 46 -12.62 18.08 16.07
N VAL A 47 -11.51 17.42 16.41
CA VAL A 47 -10.36 18.07 17.08
C VAL A 47 -9.81 19.24 16.24
N GLY A 48 -9.61 19.05 14.94
CA GLY A 48 -9.13 20.13 14.06
C GLY A 48 -10.08 21.30 13.93
N LEU A 49 -11.39 21.04 13.83
CA LEU A 49 -12.41 22.07 13.83
C LEU A 49 -12.36 22.91 15.11
N TYR A 50 -12.18 22.27 16.27
CA TYR A 50 -12.06 22.99 17.54
C TYR A 50 -10.77 23.82 17.65
N MET A 51 -9.64 23.33 17.13
CA MET A 51 -8.35 24.02 17.27
C MET A 51 -8.16 25.16 16.28
N PHE A 52 -8.52 24.96 15.00
CA PHE A 52 -8.21 25.90 13.91
C PHE A 52 -9.43 26.17 13.00
N GLY A 53 -10.65 25.83 13.43
CA GLY A 53 -11.86 26.01 12.64
C GLY A 53 -11.87 25.14 11.38
N VAL A 54 -12.56 25.62 10.34
CA VAL A 54 -12.74 24.89 9.07
C VAL A 54 -11.42 24.45 8.45
N VAL A 55 -10.39 25.31 8.51
CA VAL A 55 -9.05 24.99 8.00
C VAL A 55 -8.45 23.79 8.73
N GLY A 56 -8.59 23.76 10.06
CA GLY A 56 -8.17 22.62 10.87
C GLY A 56 -8.91 21.34 10.52
N GLY A 57 -10.22 21.42 10.26
CA GLY A 57 -11.02 20.28 9.82
C GLY A 57 -10.50 19.63 8.53
N ILE A 58 -10.12 20.43 7.53
CA ILE A 58 -9.60 19.93 6.24
C ILE A 58 -8.24 19.25 6.42
N ILE A 59 -7.33 19.89 7.17
CA ILE A 59 -5.96 19.39 7.36
C ILE A 59 -5.91 18.21 8.35
N SER A 60 -6.95 18.01 9.16
CA SER A 60 -6.98 16.90 10.12
C SER A 60 -6.96 15.51 9.49
N ILE A 61 -7.52 15.35 8.30
CA ILE A 61 -7.57 14.05 7.60
C ILE A 61 -6.16 13.53 7.28
N PRO A 62 -5.29 14.27 6.56
CA PRO A 62 -3.92 13.80 6.29
C PRO A 62 -3.11 13.63 7.58
N ILE A 63 -3.28 14.49 8.58
CA ILE A 63 -2.60 14.36 9.89
C ILE A 63 -2.98 13.03 10.56
N ALA A 64 -4.27 12.70 10.62
CA ALA A 64 -4.74 11.44 11.17
C ALA A 64 -4.18 10.22 10.41
N GLY A 65 -4.09 10.33 9.07
CA GLY A 65 -3.40 9.38 8.21
C GLY A 65 -1.96 9.12 8.65
N CYS A 66 -1.17 10.18 8.81
CA CYS A 66 0.22 10.10 9.25
C CYS A 66 0.34 9.45 10.63
N ILE A 67 -0.45 9.90 11.61
CA ILE A 67 -0.45 9.34 12.97
C ILE A 67 -0.77 7.85 12.95
N LYS A 68 -1.79 7.44 12.18
CA LYS A 68 -2.18 6.03 12.05
C LYS A 68 -1.07 5.17 11.47
N VAL A 69 -0.37 5.64 10.44
CA VAL A 69 0.76 4.92 9.84
C VAL A 69 1.90 4.77 10.84
N LEU A 70 2.27 5.84 11.54
CA LEU A 70 3.33 5.80 12.55
C LEU A 70 2.98 4.87 13.71
N ALA A 71 1.75 4.93 14.21
CA ALA A 71 1.28 4.04 15.27
C ALA A 71 1.25 2.57 14.83
N ALA A 72 0.79 2.29 13.61
CA ALA A 72 0.79 0.93 13.06
C ALA A 72 2.21 0.37 12.89
N GLU A 73 3.15 1.19 12.43
CA GLU A 73 4.56 0.80 12.31
C GLU A 73 5.18 0.55 13.69
N TYR A 74 4.90 1.41 14.67
CA TYR A 74 5.40 1.26 16.04
C TYR A 74 4.93 -0.05 16.69
N VAL A 75 3.63 -0.36 16.59
CA VAL A 75 3.06 -1.61 17.13
C VAL A 75 3.63 -2.84 16.43
N LYS A 76 3.93 -2.73 15.12
CA LYS A 76 4.51 -3.83 14.34
C LYS A 76 5.93 -4.18 14.78
N VAL A 77 6.70 -3.21 15.29
CA VAL A 77 8.08 -3.45 15.76
C VAL A 77 8.12 -4.33 17.02
N GLU A 78 7.09 -4.30 17.86
CA GLU A 78 7.07 -5.02 19.14
C GLU A 78 6.73 -6.51 19.00
N HIS A 79 6.02 -6.90 17.93
CA HIS A 79 5.79 -8.31 17.61
C HIS A 79 6.82 -8.76 16.58
N HIS A 80 7.90 -9.36 17.07
CA HIS A 80 8.69 -10.32 16.28
C HIS A 80 7.74 -11.41 15.76
N GLU A 81 7.11 -11.18 14.61
CA GLU A 81 6.62 -12.28 13.79
C GLU A 81 7.84 -13.15 13.50
N GLU A 82 7.80 -14.36 14.05
CA GLU A 82 8.65 -15.43 13.55
C GLU A 82 8.61 -15.40 12.01
N PRO A 83 9.77 -15.60 11.35
CA PRO A 83 9.84 -15.55 9.90
C PRO A 83 8.74 -16.44 9.34
N VAL A 84 7.89 -15.86 8.49
CA VAL A 84 6.81 -16.56 7.79
C VAL A 84 7.36 -17.88 7.27
N ILE A 85 7.08 -18.99 7.97
CA ILE A 85 7.31 -20.33 7.47
C ILE A 85 6.31 -20.47 6.34
N THR A 86 6.78 -20.12 5.15
CA THR A 86 6.14 -20.34 3.86
C THR A 86 5.45 -21.69 3.95
N LYS A 87 4.10 -21.72 3.88
CA LYS A 87 3.33 -22.97 3.85
C LYS A 87 4.05 -23.89 2.86
N PRO A 88 4.45 -25.12 3.24
CA PRO A 88 5.38 -25.91 2.46
C PRO A 88 4.81 -25.99 1.05
N THR A 89 5.56 -25.40 0.11
CA THR A 89 5.22 -25.41 -1.31
C THR A 89 4.90 -26.85 -1.70
N MET A 90 3.97 -27.04 -2.63
CA MET A 90 3.49 -28.36 -3.05
C MET A 90 4.64 -29.36 -3.27
N LEU A 91 5.80 -28.89 -3.73
CA LEU A 91 7.02 -29.67 -3.90
C LEU A 91 7.56 -30.27 -2.59
N ALA A 92 7.61 -29.50 -1.51
CA ALA A 92 8.00 -30.00 -0.19
C ALA A 92 7.04 -31.08 0.33
N ARG A 93 5.73 -30.97 0.01
CA ARG A 93 4.75 -32.02 0.31
C ARG A 93 5.00 -33.29 -0.51
N ILE A 94 5.30 -33.15 -1.80
CA ILE A 94 5.58 -34.27 -2.71
C ILE A 94 6.87 -34.98 -2.29
N VAL A 95 7.96 -34.24 -2.05
CA VAL A 95 9.24 -34.82 -1.59
C VAL A 95 9.04 -35.55 -0.26
N LYS A 96 8.29 -34.98 0.69
CA LYS A 96 7.97 -35.64 1.96
C LYS A 96 7.17 -36.93 1.75
N GLN A 97 6.28 -37.00 0.76
CA GLN A 97 5.53 -38.22 0.46
C GLN A 97 6.39 -39.29 -0.23
N ILE A 98 7.25 -38.90 -1.16
CA ILE A 98 8.19 -39.81 -1.83
C ILE A 98 9.12 -40.45 -0.80
N HIS A 99 9.75 -39.65 0.04
CA HIS A 99 10.67 -40.14 1.08
C HIS A 99 9.96 -41.02 2.12
N ARG A 100 8.67 -40.76 2.39
CA ARG A 100 7.85 -41.62 3.25
C ARG A 100 7.51 -42.96 2.59
N LYS A 101 7.40 -43.00 1.26
CA LYS A 101 7.12 -44.22 0.49
C LYS A 101 8.37 -45.09 0.38
N GLU A 102 9.53 -44.49 0.11
CA GLU A 102 10.82 -45.21 0.07
C GLU A 102 11.17 -45.88 1.41
N ARG A 103 10.87 -45.23 2.55
CA ARG A 103 11.14 -45.83 3.86
C ARG A 103 10.29 -47.06 4.16
N LYS A 104 9.04 -47.11 3.69
CA LYS A 104 8.18 -48.28 3.86
C LYS A 104 8.62 -49.47 2.99
N GLN A 105 9.19 -49.20 1.82
CA GLN A 105 9.62 -50.24 0.88
C GLN A 105 10.92 -50.95 1.31
N LYS A 106 11.64 -50.44 2.31
CA LYS A 106 12.90 -51.01 2.81
C LYS A 106 12.72 -51.86 4.07
N GLU A 107 11.51 -51.89 4.64
CA GLU A 107 11.16 -52.66 5.85
C GLU A 107 10.44 -53.98 5.53
N ASP A 108 10.11 -54.23 4.24
CA ASP A 108 9.62 -55.51 3.68
C ASP A 108 10.77 -56.25 2.96
#